data_AF-A0A7G9W603-F1
#
_entry.id   AF-A0A7G9W603-F1
#
_cell.length_a   1.000
_cell.length_b   1.000
_cell.length_c   1.000
_cell.angle_alpha   90.00
_cell.angle_beta   90.00
_cell.angle_gamma   90.00
#
_symmetry.space_group_name_H-M   'P 1'
#
loop_
_entity.id
_entity.type
_entity.pdbx_description
1 polymer ?
#
loop_
_entity_poly.entity_id
_entity_poly.type
_entity_poly.pdbx_seq_one_letter_code
_entity_poly.pdbx_strand_id
1 'polypeptide(L)' 'MFYVKQTINDSLEIRVEVHDDNVFTTCPDCGVEVCVDISELFSDGESDLYGTALFCAECSKSRLEEIL' A
#
# COMPACT_ATOMS: atom_id res chain seq x y z
N MET A 1 -8.59 4.62 -15.13
CA MET A 1 -9.31 3.69 -14.25
C MET A 1 -8.47 2.43 -14.13
N PHE A 2 -7.85 2.20 -12.97
CA PHE A 2 -7.12 0.97 -12.67
C PHE A 2 -8.05 0.00 -11.93
N TYR A 3 -7.79 -1.31 -12.03
CA TYR A 3 -8.54 -2.32 -11.29
C TYR A 3 -7.65 -3.51 -10.97
N VAL A 4 -7.88 -4.14 -9.82
CA VAL A 4 -7.31 -5.45 -9.49
C VAL A 4 -8.19 -6.52 -10.10
N LYS A 5 -7.57 -7.47 -10.78
CA LYS A 5 -8.25 -8.59 -11.44
C LYS A 5 -7.74 -9.90 -10.85
N GLN A 6 -8.62 -10.66 -10.23
CA GLN A 6 -8.29 -11.98 -9.68
C GLN A 6 -9.24 -13.04 -10.25
N THR A 7 -8.69 -14.02 -10.95
CA THR A 7 -9.41 -15.23 -11.34
C THR A 7 -9.33 -16.24 -10.21
N ILE A 8 -10.48 -16.69 -9.71
CA ILE A 8 -10.56 -17.69 -8.62
C ILE A 8 -10.63 -19.10 -9.21
N ASN A 9 -11.37 -19.26 -10.30
CA ASN A 9 -11.46 -20.48 -11.10
C ASN A 9 -12.01 -20.13 -12.50
N ASP A 10 -12.22 -21.15 -13.35
CA ASP A 10 -12.64 -20.98 -14.75
C ASP A 10 -13.98 -20.22 -14.93
N SER A 11 -14.81 -20.13 -13.88
CA SER A 11 -16.13 -19.49 -13.95
C SER A 11 -16.29 -18.26 -13.05
N LEU A 12 -15.30 -17.95 -12.20
CA LEU A 12 -15.37 -16.85 -11.24
C LEU A 12 -14.15 -15.92 -11.34
N GLU A 13 -14.44 -14.66 -11.66
CA GLU A 13 -13.49 -13.57 -11.74
C GLU A 13 -13.95 -12.40 -10.87
N ILE A 14 -13.05 -11.88 -10.04
CA ILE A 14 -13.28 -10.69 -9.22
C ILE A 14 -12.54 -9.52 -9.86
N ARG A 15 -13.25 -8.40 -10.02
CA ARG A 15 -12.69 -7.11 -10.42
C ARG A 15 -13.03 -6.08 -9.36
N VAL A 16 -12.01 -5.39 -8.86
CA VAL A 16 -12.16 -4.29 -7.90
C VAL A 16 -11.53 -3.07 -8.51
N GLU A 17 -12.32 -2.03 -8.76
CA GLU A 17 -11.79 -0.74 -9.21
C GLU A 17 -10.92 -0.14 -8.11
N VAL A 18 -9.83 0.49 -8.52
CA VAL A 18 -8.91 1.17 -7.61
C VAL A 18 -9.30 2.65 -7.54
N HIS A 19 -9.56 3.11 -6.32
CA HIS A 19 -9.90 4.47 -5.94
C HIS A 19 -8.91 4.98 -4.89
N ASP A 20 -8.97 6.28 -4.60
CA ASP A 20 -8.15 6.92 -3.58
C ASP A 20 -8.52 6.54 -2.14
N ASP A 21 -9.65 5.85 -1.94
CA ASP A 21 -10.18 5.47 -0.62
C ASP A 21 -10.18 3.95 -0.36
N ASN A 22 -9.72 3.13 -1.31
CA ASN A 22 -9.81 1.67 -1.22
C ASN A 22 -8.47 0.93 -1.40
N VAL A 23 -7.36 1.64 -1.23
CA VAL A 23 -6.01 1.11 -1.35
C VAL A 23 -5.34 1.14 0.01
N PHE A 24 -4.95 -0.05 0.48
CA PHE A 24 -4.37 -0.22 1.80
C PHE A 24 -3.15 -1.11 1.75
N THR A 25 -2.25 -0.89 2.71
CA THR A 25 -1.14 -1.80 3.02
C THR A 25 -1.06 -1.99 4.52
N THR A 26 -0.18 -2.87 4.96
CA THR A 26 0.03 -3.19 6.37
C THR A 26 1.39 -2.67 6.82
N CYS A 27 1.42 -1.95 7.94
CA CYS A 27 2.68 -1.51 8.53
C CYS A 27 3.55 -2.74 8.91
N PRO A 28 4.81 -2.84 8.45
CA PRO A 28 5.66 -3.99 8.71
C PRO A 28 5.97 -4.21 10.19
N ASP A 29 6.03 -3.14 10.97
CA ASP A 29 6.48 -3.19 12.36
C ASP A 29 5.36 -3.58 13.33
N CYS A 30 4.14 -3.08 13.11
CA CYS A 30 3.02 -3.25 14.06
C CYS A 30 1.76 -3.92 13.47
N GLY A 31 1.70 -4.12 12.16
CA GLY A 31 0.57 -4.79 11.51
C GLY A 31 -0.69 -3.94 11.35
N VAL A 32 -0.66 -2.65 11.69
CA VAL A 32 -1.83 -1.76 11.48
C VAL A 32 -2.03 -1.49 9.99
N GLU A 33 -3.29 -1.39 9.57
CA GLU A 33 -3.67 -0.98 8.23
C GLU A 33 -3.36 0.50 8.00
N VAL A 34 -2.83 0.81 6.82
CA VAL A 34 -2.48 2.17 6.39
C VAL A 34 -3.12 2.41 5.03
N CYS A 35 -3.90 3.48 4.91
CA CYS A 35 -4.43 3.95 3.64
C CYS A 35 -3.29 4.53 2.79
N VAL A 36 -3.27 4.23 1.49
CA VAL A 36 -2.18 4.57 0.59
C VAL A 36 -2.64 5.55 -0.48
N ASP A 37 -2.02 6.72 -0.52
CA ASP A 37 -2.06 7.57 -1.71
C ASP A 37 -1.06 7.05 -2.74
N ILE A 38 -1.55 6.32 -3.74
CA ILE A 38 -0.74 5.76 -4.83
C ILE A 38 -0.01 6.87 -5.60
N SER A 39 -0.64 8.03 -5.78
CA SER A 39 -0.06 9.12 -6.58
C SER A 39 1.13 9.74 -5.88
N GLU A 40 1.06 9.89 -4.55
CA GLU A 40 2.16 10.36 -3.71
C GLU A 40 3.25 9.30 -3.62
N LEU A 41 2.89 8.03 -3.34
CA LEU A 41 3.83 6.94 -3.14
C LEU A 41 4.76 6.73 -4.34
N PHE A 42 4.23 6.79 -5.56
CA PHE A 42 5.00 6.55 -6.79
C PHE A 42 5.49 7.84 -7.47
N SER A 43 5.43 8.98 -6.78
CA SER A 43 5.85 10.26 -7.34
C SER A 43 7.37 10.40 -7.51
N ASP A 44 8.16 9.62 -6.76
CA ASP A 44 9.62 9.64 -6.77
C ASP A 44 10.26 8.91 -7.97
N GLY A 45 9.50 8.04 -8.64
CA GLY A 45 9.98 7.19 -9.74
C GLY A 45 10.86 6.00 -9.30
N GLU A 46 11.11 5.82 -8.00
CA GLU A 46 11.94 4.77 -7.42
C GLU A 46 11.09 3.72 -6.69
N SER A 47 9.93 4.11 -6.18
CA SER A 47 9.01 3.22 -5.46
C SER A 47 8.36 2.18 -6.39
N ASP A 48 8.10 0.97 -5.88
CA ASP A 48 7.38 -0.09 -6.59
C ASP A 48 6.32 -0.79 -5.70
N LEU A 49 5.51 -1.67 -6.29
CA LEU A 49 4.40 -2.37 -5.59
C LEU A 49 4.85 -3.57 -4.74
N TYR A 50 6.14 -3.90 -4.68
CA TYR A 50 6.65 -5.14 -4.09
C TYR A 50 7.69 -4.92 -2.98
N GLY A 51 8.64 -4.01 -3.20
CA GLY A 51 9.74 -3.66 -2.33
C GLY A 51 9.51 -2.38 -1.51
N THR A 52 8.56 -1.52 -1.89
CA THR A 52 8.24 -0.32 -1.10
C THR A 52 7.38 -0.66 0.11
N ALA A 53 7.85 -0.30 1.30
CA ALA A 53 7.14 -0.49 2.56
C ALA A 53 6.68 0.85 3.15
N LEU A 54 5.42 0.92 3.55
CA LEU A 54 4.83 2.08 4.24
C LEU A 54 4.71 1.81 5.74
N PHE A 55 5.26 2.71 6.54
CA PHE A 55 5.17 2.66 7.99
C PHE A 55 4.02 3.55 8.46
N CYS A 56 3.29 3.11 9.49
CA CYS A 56 2.28 3.95 10.11
C CYS A 56 2.93 5.17 10.79
N ALA A 57 2.13 6.19 11.08
CA ALA A 57 2.61 7.45 11.65
C ALA A 57 3.37 7.28 12.98
N GLU A 58 3.06 6.25 13.76
CA GLU A 58 3.75 6.00 15.04
C GLU A 58 5.09 5.29 14.83
N CYS A 59 5.13 4.21 14.04
CA CYS A 59 6.37 3.50 13.74
C CYS A 59 7.36 4.35 12.95
N SER A 60 6.88 5.22 12.05
CA SER A 60 7.75 6.13 11.29
C SER A 60 8.41 7.18 12.20
N LYS A 61 7.70 7.73 13.19
CA LYS A 61 8.27 8.62 14.21
C LYS A 61 9.34 7.92 15.03
N SER A 62 9.03 6.73 15.57
CA SER A 62 10.00 5.97 16.38
C SER A 62 11.30 5.69 15.61
N ARG A 63 11.18 5.29 14.34
CA ARG A 63 12.34 5.05 13.46
C ARG A 63 13.15 6.31 13.18
N LEU A 64 12.49 7.45 13.01
CA LEU A 64 13.19 8.72 12.79
C LEU A 64 13.96 9.15 14.03
N GLU A 65 13.39 8.97 15.21
CA GLU A 65 14.04 9.26 16.50
C GLU A 65 15.27 8.36 16.76
N GLU A 66 15.27 7.10 16.30
CA GLU A 66 16.43 6.20 16.42
C GLU A 66 17.63 6.58 15.53
N ILE A 67 17.41 7.39 14.50
CA ILE A 67 18.44 7.79 13.52
C ILE A 67 19.03 9.18 13.85
N LEU A 68 18.42 9.93 14.77
CA LEU A 68 18.84 11.25 15.24
C LEU A 68 19.76 11.19 16.46
#